data_AF-A0A4R4D2D6-F1
#
_entry.id   AF-A0A4R4D2D6-F1
#
_cell.length_a   1.000
_cell.length_b   1.000
_cell.length_c   1.000
_cell.angle_alpha   90.00
_cell.angle_beta   90.00
_cell.angle_gamma   90.00
#
_symmetry.space_group_name_H-M   'P 1'
#
loop_
_entity.id
_entity.type
_entity.pdbx_description
1 polymer ?
#
loop_
_entity_poly.entity_id
_entity_poly.type
_entity_poly.pdbx_seq_one_letter_code
_entity_poly.pdbx_strand_id
1 'polypeptide(L)'
;MIRRGFSKKQVMDMGFPMKEYDFPEGAGSFTGTLVMKKWNSNRALICYFDTDDGRKLKLCVWYKYDADKAYRPQKSDLDISYVELDSRLFVEYETMKSGKTRWVDAKLLEVTQ
;
A
#
# COMPACT_ATOMS: atom_id res chain seq x y z
N MET A 1 11.25 -15.77 -4.27
CA MET A 1 10.72 -15.46 -2.92
C MET A 1 10.32 -14.00 -2.90
N ILE A 2 9.05 -13.69 -2.65
CA ILE A 2 8.54 -12.30 -2.71
C ILE A 2 9.01 -11.52 -1.48
N ARG A 3 9.61 -10.34 -1.68
CA ARG A 3 9.99 -9.45 -0.59
C ARG A 3 8.71 -8.81 -0.01
N ARG A 4 8.38 -9.17 1.23
CA ARG A 4 7.14 -8.68 1.87
C ARG A 4 7.17 -7.22 2.29
N GLY A 5 8.37 -6.70 2.55
CA GLY A 5 8.60 -5.30 2.86
C GLY A 5 10.05 -5.07 3.30
N PHE A 6 10.46 -3.81 3.34
CA PHE A 6 11.77 -3.37 3.78
C PHE A 6 11.71 -2.71 5.15
N SER A 7 12.82 -2.74 5.89
CA SER A 7 12.96 -1.94 7.10
C SER A 7 13.18 -0.46 6.73
N LYS A 8 12.95 0.45 7.68
CA LYS A 8 13.23 1.88 7.48
C LYS A 8 14.69 2.12 7.06
N LYS A 9 15.65 1.41 7.67
CA LYS A 9 17.07 1.52 7.33
C LYS A 9 17.32 1.12 5.88
N GLN A 10 16.79 -0.02 5.44
CA GLN A 10 16.95 -0.47 4.05
C GLN A 10 16.39 0.53 3.04
N VAL A 11 15.21 1.08 3.30
CA VAL A 11 14.60 2.09 2.41
C VAL A 11 15.44 3.37 2.35
N MET A 12 16.03 3.80 3.47
CA MET A 12 16.96 4.94 3.48
C MET A 12 18.26 4.63 2.74
N ASP A 13 18.84 3.45 2.95
CA ASP A 13 20.08 3.02 2.30
C ASP A 13 19.88 2.88 0.76
N MET A 14 18.66 2.62 0.30
CA MET A 14 18.27 2.61 -1.13
C MET A 14 18.03 4.01 -1.71
N GLY A 15 18.03 5.08 -0.90
CA GLY A 15 17.73 6.44 -1.35
C GLY A 15 16.28 6.69 -1.76
N PHE A 16 15.33 5.83 -1.36
CA PHE A 16 13.93 5.98 -1.76
C PHE A 16 13.29 7.23 -1.11
N PRO A 17 12.66 8.13 -1.89
CA PRO A 17 12.20 9.44 -1.41
C PRO A 17 10.86 9.36 -0.66
N MET A 18 10.82 8.68 0.49
CA MET A 18 9.59 8.46 1.29
C MET A 18 8.77 9.71 1.62
N LYS A 19 9.41 10.90 1.62
CA LYS A 19 8.80 12.18 1.97
C LYS A 19 7.95 12.77 0.84
N GLU A 20 8.14 12.32 -0.40
CA GLU A 20 7.37 12.78 -1.57
C GLU A 20 6.00 12.12 -1.67
N TYR A 21 5.73 11.11 -0.84
CA TYR A 21 4.48 10.35 -0.88
C TYR A 21 3.57 10.76 0.25
N ASP A 22 2.34 11.15 -0.07
CA ASP A 22 1.35 11.62 0.90
C ASP A 22 0.26 10.59 1.17
N PHE A 23 -0.36 10.68 2.35
CA PHE A 23 -1.60 9.94 2.59
C PHE A 23 -2.73 10.65 1.84
N PRO A 24 -3.59 9.91 1.12
CA PRO A 24 -4.69 10.56 0.43
C PRO A 24 -5.80 10.99 1.42
N GLU A 25 -6.51 12.05 1.05
CA GLU A 25 -7.58 12.66 1.83
C GLU A 25 -8.97 12.38 1.24
N GLY A 26 -10.01 12.51 2.06
CA GLY A 26 -11.38 12.23 1.68
C GLY A 26 -11.63 10.75 1.40
N ALA A 27 -12.60 10.45 0.55
CA ALA A 27 -12.85 9.11 0.02
C ALA A 27 -12.65 9.11 -1.49
N GLY A 28 -12.11 8.03 -2.02
CA GLY A 28 -11.84 7.92 -3.43
C GLY A 28 -11.11 6.64 -3.80
N SER A 29 -10.66 6.61 -5.05
CA SER A 29 -9.89 5.51 -5.59
C SER A 29 -8.82 6.02 -6.54
N PHE A 30 -7.82 5.19 -6.79
CA PHE A 30 -6.83 5.41 -7.81
C PHE A 30 -6.37 4.08 -8.42
N THR A 31 -5.77 4.17 -9.59
CA THR A 31 -4.93 3.11 -10.14
C THR A 31 -3.49 3.56 -10.07
N GLY A 32 -2.59 2.66 -9.69
CA GLY A 32 -1.17 2.98 -9.61
C GLY A 32 -0.28 1.75 -9.43
N THR A 33 1.01 1.99 -9.57
CA THR A 33 2.06 0.98 -9.47
C THR A 33 2.60 0.94 -8.05
N LEU A 34 2.67 -0.25 -7.45
CA LEU A 34 3.26 -0.46 -6.13
C LEU A 34 4.79 -0.43 -6.24
N VAL A 35 5.40 0.70 -5.92
CA VAL A 35 6.85 0.92 -6.09
C VAL A 35 7.67 0.59 -4.84
N MET A 36 7.05 0.58 -3.65
CA MET A 36 7.76 0.27 -2.41
C MET A 36 6.82 -0.26 -1.32
N LYS A 37 7.35 -1.14 -0.47
CA LYS A 37 6.70 -1.67 0.73
C LYS A 37 7.62 -1.55 1.93
N LYS A 38 7.18 -0.89 2.99
CA LYS A 38 8.02 -0.64 4.19
C LYS A 38 7.29 -0.99 5.46
N TRP A 39 7.92 -1.78 6.31
CA TRP A 39 7.44 -2.02 7.68
C TRP A 39 7.51 -0.74 8.51
N ASN A 40 6.48 -0.49 9.31
CA ASN A 40 6.52 0.50 10.37
C ASN A 40 6.78 -0.17 11.74
N SER A 41 7.00 0.63 12.77
CA SER A 41 7.27 0.14 14.14
C SER A 41 6.08 -0.61 14.75
N ASN A 42 4.86 -0.33 14.29
CA ASN A 42 3.61 -0.87 14.83
C ASN A 42 3.12 -2.08 14.01
N ARG A 43 4.03 -2.77 13.32
CA ARG A 43 3.73 -3.95 12.49
C ARG A 43 2.69 -3.68 11.38
N ALA A 44 2.54 -2.43 10.94
CA ALA A 44 1.81 -2.11 9.72
C ALA A 44 2.78 -2.09 8.53
N LEU A 45 2.24 -2.35 7.35
CA LEU A 45 2.95 -2.25 6.09
C LEU A 45 2.52 -0.95 5.39
N ILE A 46 3.48 -0.07 5.14
CA ILE A 46 3.28 1.14 4.34
C ILE A 46 3.58 0.79 2.89
N CYS A 47 2.61 1.00 2.02
CA CYS A 47 2.69 0.74 0.59
C CYS A 47 2.71 2.08 -0.14
N TYR A 48 3.68 2.26 -1.04
CA TYR A 48 3.90 3.49 -1.79
C TYR A 48 3.55 3.26 -3.25
N PHE A 49 2.82 4.21 -3.81
CA PHE A 49 2.25 4.13 -5.15
C PHE A 49 2.62 5.36 -5.96
N ASP A 50 3.12 5.11 -7.16
CA ASP A 50 3.08 6.09 -8.24
C ASP A 50 1.75 5.87 -8.96
N THR A 51 0.86 6.86 -8.93
CA THR A 51 -0.47 6.74 -9.51
C THR A 51 -0.47 7.10 -10.99
N ASP A 52 -1.44 6.58 -11.73
CA ASP A 52 -1.56 6.84 -13.17
C ASP A 52 -1.83 8.33 -13.48
N ASP A 53 -2.38 9.07 -12.52
CA ASP A 53 -2.60 10.53 -12.61
C ASP A 53 -1.39 11.37 -12.14
N GLY A 54 -0.24 10.73 -11.91
CA GLY A 54 1.03 11.39 -11.61
C GLY A 54 1.24 11.78 -10.15
N ARG A 55 0.31 11.42 -9.24
CA ARG A 55 0.46 11.64 -7.80
C ARG A 55 1.35 10.56 -7.17
N LYS A 56 1.96 10.91 -6.04
CA LYS A 56 2.74 9.99 -5.20
C LYS A 56 1.97 9.77 -3.90
N LEU A 57 1.33 8.61 -3.77
CA LEU A 57 0.45 8.31 -2.63
C LEU A 57 0.99 7.14 -1.81
N LYS A 58 0.67 7.12 -0.52
CA LYS A 58 0.95 5.98 0.35
C LYS A 58 -0.26 5.59 1.19
N LEU A 59 -0.38 4.30 1.44
CA LEU A 59 -1.42 3.72 2.29
C LEU A 59 -0.81 2.73 3.28
N CYS A 60 -1.44 2.62 4.44
CA CYS A 60 -1.08 1.63 5.43
C CYS A 60 -2.07 0.47 5.38
N VAL A 61 -1.55 -0.75 5.38
CA VAL A 61 -2.32 -1.95 5.67
C VAL A 61 -1.85 -2.55 6.99
N TRP A 62 -2.81 -2.95 7.81
CA TRP A 62 -2.57 -3.45 9.16
C TRP A 62 -2.79 -4.95 9.18
N TYR A 63 -2.00 -5.65 9.97
CA TYR A 63 -2.15 -7.08 10.16
C TYR A 63 -3.49 -7.38 10.85
N LYS A 64 -4.30 -8.25 10.25
CA LYS A 64 -5.54 -8.74 10.87
C LYS A 64 -5.30 -10.14 11.45
N TYR A 65 -5.67 -10.31 12.72
CA TYR A 65 -5.67 -11.59 13.40
C TYR A 65 -6.98 -12.35 13.11
N ASP A 66 -7.19 -12.72 11.84
CA ASP A 66 -8.28 -13.59 11.40
C ASP A 66 -7.73 -14.93 10.87
N ALA A 67 -8.60 -15.79 10.30
CA ALA A 67 -8.24 -17.15 9.87
C ALA A 67 -7.10 -17.16 8.84
N ASP A 68 -7.02 -16.14 7.99
CA ASP A 68 -6.04 -16.02 6.90
C ASP A 68 -4.77 -15.27 7.31
N LYS A 69 -4.77 -14.59 8.48
CA LYS A 69 -3.61 -13.88 9.04
C LYS A 69 -2.90 -12.98 8.00
N ALA A 70 -3.66 -12.07 7.38
CA ALA A 70 -3.20 -11.34 6.20
C ALA A 70 -3.01 -9.82 6.43
N TYR A 71 -2.19 -9.20 5.57
CA TYR A 71 -2.14 -7.75 5.38
C TYR A 71 -3.09 -7.36 4.25
N ARG A 72 -4.39 -7.36 4.53
CA ARG A 72 -5.43 -7.08 3.52
C ARG A 72 -6.22 -5.78 3.79
N PRO A 73 -6.65 -5.07 2.73
CA PRO A 73 -7.68 -4.02 2.83
C PRO A 73 -8.96 -4.49 3.53
N GLN A 74 -9.91 -3.60 3.74
CA GLN A 74 -11.13 -3.96 4.46
C GLN A 74 -11.96 -5.03 3.73
N LYS A 75 -12.15 -4.88 2.41
CA LYS A 75 -13.06 -5.68 1.58
C LYS A 75 -12.35 -6.66 0.64
N SER A 76 -11.02 -6.60 0.55
CA SER A 76 -10.22 -7.43 -0.36
C SER A 76 -9.66 -8.64 0.35
N ASP A 77 -9.56 -9.77 -0.35
CA ASP A 77 -8.82 -10.96 0.12
C ASP A 77 -7.33 -10.94 -0.29
N LEU A 78 -6.89 -9.90 -0.99
CA LEU A 78 -5.51 -9.75 -1.43
C LEU A 78 -4.58 -9.43 -0.24
N ASP A 79 -3.68 -10.34 0.10
CA ASP A 79 -2.58 -10.04 1.03
C ASP A 79 -1.51 -9.19 0.33
N ILE A 80 -1.55 -7.89 0.60
CA ILE A 80 -0.65 -6.88 0.02
C ILE A 80 0.82 -7.17 0.35
N SER A 81 1.10 -7.88 1.45
CA SER A 81 2.48 -8.25 1.77
C SER A 81 3.08 -9.18 0.72
N TYR A 82 2.28 -9.98 0.02
CA TYR A 82 2.72 -10.88 -1.04
C TYR A 82 2.55 -10.32 -2.46
N VAL A 83 2.02 -9.11 -2.63
CA VAL A 83 1.99 -8.46 -3.96
C VAL A 83 3.39 -8.05 -4.37
N GLU A 84 3.84 -8.39 -5.58
CA GLU A 84 5.17 -8.02 -6.05
C GLU A 84 5.29 -6.49 -6.24
N LEU A 85 6.51 -5.97 -6.11
CA LEU A 85 6.74 -4.60 -6.55
C LEU A 85 6.54 -4.50 -8.06
N ASP A 86 6.29 -3.29 -8.55
CA ASP A 86 5.97 -2.99 -9.95
C ASP A 86 4.64 -3.59 -10.43
N SER A 87 3.88 -4.25 -9.54
CA SER A 87 2.50 -4.63 -9.80
C SER A 87 1.60 -3.38 -9.86
N ARG A 88 0.66 -3.37 -10.80
CA ARG A 88 -0.38 -2.33 -10.92
C ARG A 88 -1.64 -2.75 -10.18
N LEU A 89 -2.17 -1.84 -9.37
CA LEU A 89 -3.35 -2.10 -8.53
C LEU A 89 -4.40 -1.03 -8.74
N PHE A 90 -5.66 -1.44 -8.73
CA PHE A 90 -6.77 -0.59 -8.33
C PHE A 90 -6.80 -0.52 -6.80
N VAL A 91 -7.00 0.67 -6.26
CA VAL A 91 -7.00 0.96 -4.82
C VAL A 91 -8.19 1.84 -4.46
N GLU A 92 -8.96 1.45 -3.46
CA GLU A 92 -10.04 2.24 -2.87
C GLU A 92 -9.70 2.61 -1.41
N TYR A 93 -9.94 3.86 -1.03
CA TYR A 93 -9.62 4.37 0.30
C TYR A 93 -10.67 5.37 0.80
N GLU A 94 -10.68 5.58 2.11
CA GLU A 94 -11.46 6.63 2.75
C GLU A 94 -10.72 7.24 3.94
N THR A 95 -11.10 8.44 4.34
CA THR A 95 -10.60 9.10 5.54
C THR A 95 -11.62 8.93 6.65
N MET A 96 -11.21 8.36 7.78
CA MET A 96 -12.06 8.23 8.95
C MET A 96 -12.26 9.59 9.63
N LYS A 97 -13.27 9.71 10.51
CA LYS A 97 -13.48 10.88 11.37
C LYS A 97 -12.25 11.28 12.21
N SER A 98 -11.33 10.34 12.45
CA SER A 98 -10.07 10.59 13.16
C SER A 98 -8.96 11.23 12.30
N GLY A 99 -9.22 11.48 11.01
CA GLY A 99 -8.23 11.93 10.04
C GLY A 99 -7.31 10.83 9.52
N LYS A 100 -7.47 9.58 9.98
CA LYS A 100 -6.68 8.44 9.50
C LYS A 100 -7.28 7.88 8.21
N THR A 101 -6.42 7.58 7.24
CA THR A 101 -6.82 6.88 6.02
C THR A 101 -7.06 5.39 6.30
N ARG A 102 -8.18 4.87 5.80
CA ARG A 102 -8.54 3.46 5.75
C ARG A 102 -8.40 2.97 4.31
N TRP A 103 -7.69 1.86 4.13
CA TRP A 103 -7.64 1.15 2.85
C TRP A 103 -8.86 0.23 2.75
N VAL A 104 -9.77 0.55 1.83
CA VAL A 104 -11.08 -0.09 1.70
C VAL A 104 -10.98 -1.34 0.84
N ASP A 105 -10.45 -1.23 -0.38
CA ASP A 105 -10.36 -2.35 -1.33
C ASP A 105 -9.05 -2.26 -2.14
N ALA A 106 -8.63 -3.40 -2.70
CA ALA A 106 -7.53 -3.46 -3.65
C ALA A 106 -7.69 -4.65 -4.59
N LYS A 107 -7.31 -4.47 -5.85
CA LYS A 107 -7.33 -5.51 -6.89
C LYS A 107 -6.08 -5.40 -7.75
N LEU A 108 -5.45 -6.52 -8.06
CA LEU A 108 -4.41 -6.58 -9.08
C LEU A 108 -5.05 -6.33 -10.44
N LEU A 109 -4.39 -5.51 -11.25
CA LEU A 109 -4.76 -5.30 -12.64
C LEU A 109 -3.80 -6.07 -13.53
N GLU A 110 -4.33 -6.85 -14.46
CA GLU A 110 -3.50 -7.56 -15.42
C GLU A 110 -2.75 -6.57 -16.30
N VAL A 111 -1.45 -6.80 -16.50
CA VAL A 111 -0.69 -6.10 -17.53
C VAL A 111 -1.14 -6.70 -18.86
N THR A 112 -2.01 -5.99 -19.57
CA THR A 112 -2.33 -6.36 -20.95
C THR A 112 -1.05 -6.18 -21.76
N GLN A 113 -0.49 -7.31 -22.24
CA GLN A 113 0.71 -7.33 -23.10
C GLN A 113 0.43 -6.66 -24.44
#